data_AF-A0A327HIZ3-F1
#
_entry.id   AF-A0A327HIZ3-F1
#
_cell.length_a   1.000
_cell.length_b   1.000
_cell.length_c   1.000
_cell.angle_alpha   90.00
_cell.angle_beta   90.00
_cell.angle_gamma   90.00
#
_symmetry.space_group_name_H-M   'P 1'
#
loop_
_entity.id
_entity.type
_entity.pdbx_description
1 polymer ?
#
loop_
_entity_poly.entity_id
_entity_poly.type
_entity_poly.pdbx_seq_one_letter_code
_entity_poly.pdbx_strand_id
1 'polypeptide(L)'
;MSPGILEIAKAKGDDEEDYLEIEIYKDLEFWKGVGVPIISSIPFAFLVLLMTGSENGDWVGSFFCFFFLWVLIGLSLAINAQIIKRKRYSLGSYISTILGIIMGVVLSYYLVGIILSNLDLRMI
;
A
#
# COMPACT_ATOMS: atom_id res chain seq x y z
N MET A 1 -33.34 20.62 23.78
CA MET A 1 -32.31 19.55 23.79
C MET A 1 -32.87 18.42 22.94
N SER A 2 -32.16 18.02 21.88
CA SER A 2 -32.62 17.08 20.85
C SER A 2 -32.42 15.63 21.31
N PRO A 3 -33.47 14.81 21.43
CA PRO A 3 -33.35 13.37 21.58
C PRO A 3 -33.35 12.75 20.17
N GLY A 4 -32.18 12.34 19.67
CA GLY A 4 -32.08 11.83 18.29
C GLY A 4 -31.09 10.71 18.05
N ILE A 5 -30.37 10.25 19.07
CA ILE A 5 -29.31 9.23 18.90
C ILE A 5 -29.70 7.89 19.54
N LEU A 6 -30.56 7.89 20.58
CA LEU A 6 -30.90 6.65 21.31
C LEU A 6 -32.11 5.88 20.75
N GLU A 7 -32.92 6.48 19.89
CA GLU A 7 -34.16 5.83 19.39
C GLU A 7 -33.93 4.91 18.19
N ILE A 8 -32.82 5.08 17.46
CA ILE A 8 -32.51 4.27 16.28
C ILE A 8 -31.94 2.88 16.67
N ALA A 9 -31.50 2.72 17.92
CA ALA A 9 -30.83 1.49 18.37
C ALA A 9 -31.78 0.40 18.91
N LYS A 10 -33.11 0.61 18.95
CA LYS A 10 -34.01 -0.29 19.72
C LYS A 10 -35.22 -0.84 18.98
N ALA A 11 -35.29 -0.79 17.66
CA ALA A 11 -36.47 -1.27 16.93
C ALA A 11 -36.16 -2.06 15.64
N LYS A 12 -35.62 -3.27 15.83
CA LYS A 12 -35.68 -4.49 14.98
C LYS A 12 -34.40 -5.28 15.29
N GLY A 13 -34.38 -6.38 16.05
CA GLY A 13 -35.41 -7.40 16.21
C GLY A 13 -35.24 -8.50 15.16
N ASP A 14 -34.04 -9.07 15.08
CA ASP A 14 -33.70 -10.50 14.91
C ASP A 14 -32.18 -10.53 14.69
N ASP A 15 -31.43 -10.78 15.76
CA ASP A 15 -29.95 -10.76 15.76
C ASP A 15 -29.42 -12.02 15.07
N GLU A 16 -29.66 -12.14 13.75
CA GLU A 16 -28.77 -12.91 12.89
C GLU A 16 -27.42 -12.20 12.90
N GLU A 17 -26.37 -12.99 13.14
CA GLU A 17 -24.98 -12.58 13.07
C GLU A 17 -24.70 -11.97 11.68
N ASP A 18 -24.96 -10.68 11.53
CA ASP A 18 -24.61 -9.90 10.34
C ASP A 18 -23.09 -9.67 10.44
N TYR A 19 -22.35 -10.74 10.13
CA TYR A 19 -20.95 -10.63 9.78
C TYR A 19 -20.85 -9.45 8.83
N LEU A 20 -19.97 -8.50 9.13
CA LEU A 20 -19.53 -7.49 8.19
C LEU A 20 -18.94 -8.21 6.97
N GLU A 21 -19.79 -8.73 6.09
CA GLU A 21 -19.49 -9.08 4.71
C GLU A 21 -19.30 -7.74 4.01
N ILE A 22 -18.14 -7.14 4.27
CA ILE A 22 -17.78 -5.92 3.60
C ILE A 22 -17.63 -6.31 2.12
N GLU A 23 -18.60 -5.92 1.28
CA GLU A 23 -18.55 -6.04 -0.20
C GLU A 23 -17.38 -5.24 -0.84
N ILE A 24 -16.28 -4.99 -0.11
CA ILE A 24 -15.02 -4.42 -0.60
C ILE A 24 -14.55 -5.13 -1.88
N TYR A 25 -14.80 -6.44 -2.02
CA TYR A 25 -14.33 -7.20 -3.17
C TYR A 25 -14.96 -6.77 -4.51
N LYS A 26 -16.17 -6.21 -4.50
CA LYS A 26 -16.84 -5.69 -5.72
C LYS A 26 -16.53 -4.23 -6.03
N ASP A 27 -15.90 -3.50 -5.10
CA ASP A 27 -15.70 -2.07 -5.26
C ASP A 27 -14.46 -1.78 -6.13
N LEU A 28 -14.71 -1.56 -7.42
CA LEU A 28 -13.68 -1.22 -8.40
C LEU A 28 -12.91 0.05 -8.00
N GLU A 29 -13.54 1.03 -7.35
CA GLU A 29 -12.84 2.25 -6.93
C GLU A 29 -11.84 1.98 -5.81
N PHE A 30 -12.20 1.10 -4.88
CA PHE A 30 -11.29 0.63 -3.84
C PHE A 30 -10.05 -0.04 -4.45
N TRP A 31 -10.25 -1.03 -5.34
CA TRP A 31 -9.14 -1.75 -5.98
C TRP A 31 -8.29 -0.85 -6.87
N LYS A 32 -8.87 0.17 -7.50
CA LYS A 32 -8.10 1.21 -8.20
C LYS A 32 -7.25 2.03 -7.23
N GLY A 33 -7.78 2.38 -6.07
CA GLY A 33 -7.01 3.04 -5.00
C GLY A 33 -5.83 2.17 -4.54
N VAL A 34 -6.02 0.85 -4.47
CA VAL A 34 -4.94 -0.10 -4.13
C VAL A 34 -3.90 -0.23 -5.26
N GLY A 35 -4.35 -0.44 -6.49
CA GLY A 35 -3.51 -0.83 -7.62
C GLY A 35 -2.76 0.31 -8.30
N VAL A 36 -3.32 1.53 -8.34
CA VAL A 36 -2.67 2.66 -9.03
C VAL A 36 -1.28 2.99 -8.43
N PRO A 37 -1.10 3.08 -7.11
CA PRO A 37 0.23 3.29 -6.51
C PRO A 37 1.27 2.22 -6.89
N ILE A 38 0.85 0.96 -7.02
CA ILE A 38 1.71 -0.18 -7.39
C ILE A 38 2.11 -0.06 -8.86
N ILE A 39 1.14 0.05 -9.75
CA ILE A 39 1.41 0.03 -11.20
C ILE A 39 2.22 1.26 -11.62
N SER A 40 1.94 2.42 -11.01
CA SER A 40 2.64 3.67 -11.32
C SER A 40 4.09 3.71 -10.83
N SER A 41 4.47 2.90 -9.84
CA SER A 41 5.85 2.84 -9.34
C SER A 41 6.76 1.93 -10.16
N ILE A 42 6.20 0.98 -10.93
CA ILE A 42 6.97 0.02 -11.77
C ILE A 42 7.84 0.74 -12.83
N PRO A 43 7.32 1.69 -13.64
CA PRO A 43 8.13 2.35 -14.67
C PRO A 43 9.31 3.11 -14.08
N PHE A 44 9.15 3.73 -12.91
CA PHE A 44 10.24 4.46 -12.26
C PHE A 44 11.32 3.51 -11.75
N ALA A 45 10.93 2.40 -11.12
CA ALA A 45 11.88 1.38 -10.70
C ALA A 45 12.66 0.80 -11.90
N PHE A 46 11.97 0.57 -13.01
CA PHE A 46 12.57 0.10 -14.25
C PHE A 46 13.54 1.13 -14.86
N LEU A 47 13.19 2.42 -14.84
CA LEU A 47 14.10 3.47 -15.29
C LEU A 47 15.38 3.52 -14.44
N VAL A 48 15.28 3.35 -13.12
CA VAL A 48 16.45 3.29 -12.23
C VAL A 48 17.35 2.10 -12.55
N LEU A 49 16.78 0.92 -12.86
CA LEU A 49 17.54 -0.24 -13.32
C LEU A 49 18.27 0.03 -14.64
N LEU A 50 17.57 0.64 -15.60
CA LEU A 50 18.17 0.98 -16.89
C LEU A 50 19.29 2.00 -16.77
N MET A 51 19.13 3.01 -15.91
CA MET A 51 20.15 4.05 -15.69
C MET A 51 21.37 3.54 -14.92
N THR A 52 21.22 2.49 -14.10
CA THR A 52 22.32 1.94 -13.29
C THR A 52 23.08 0.81 -14.01
N GLY A 53 22.61 0.38 -15.19
CA GLY A 53 23.30 -0.53 -16.11
C GLY A 53 23.19 -2.01 -15.71
N SER A 54 22.87 -2.88 -16.68
CA SER A 54 22.53 -4.30 -16.44
C SER A 54 23.65 -5.16 -15.84
N GLU A 55 24.93 -4.80 -15.99
CA GLU A 55 26.06 -5.63 -15.54
C GLU A 55 26.41 -5.44 -14.06
N ASN A 56 26.05 -4.29 -13.47
CA ASN A 56 26.21 -3.96 -12.05
C ASN A 56 24.92 -3.39 -11.44
N GLY A 57 23.78 -3.65 -12.07
CA GLY A 57 22.53 -2.94 -11.82
C GLY A 57 22.23 -2.85 -10.34
N ASP A 58 21.97 -1.63 -9.86
CA ASP A 58 21.66 -1.41 -8.45
C ASP A 58 20.23 -1.87 -8.19
N TRP A 59 20.05 -3.19 -8.19
CA TRP A 59 18.79 -3.87 -7.89
C TRP A 59 18.27 -3.44 -6.53
N VAL A 60 19.19 -3.22 -5.60
CA VAL A 60 18.89 -2.72 -4.26
C VAL A 60 18.30 -1.31 -4.36
N GLY A 61 18.98 -0.38 -5.00
CA GLY A 61 18.53 1.00 -5.21
C GLY A 61 17.23 1.12 -6.00
N SER A 62 17.05 0.33 -7.06
CA SER A 62 15.79 0.29 -7.82
C SER A 62 14.63 -0.19 -6.96
N PHE A 63 14.87 -1.23 -6.15
CA PHE A 63 13.86 -1.80 -5.28
C PHE A 63 13.46 -0.80 -4.18
N PHE A 64 14.42 -0.12 -3.55
CA PHE A 64 14.14 0.98 -2.64
C PHE A 64 13.34 2.11 -3.31
N CYS A 65 13.70 2.50 -4.54
CA CYS A 65 12.94 3.48 -5.32
C CYS A 65 11.50 3.04 -5.57
N PHE A 66 11.28 1.78 -5.91
CA PHE A 66 9.94 1.22 -6.12
C PHE A 66 9.04 1.42 -4.90
N PHE A 67 9.48 0.95 -3.72
CA PHE A 67 8.68 1.05 -2.50
C PHE A 67 8.50 2.48 -2.03
N PHE A 68 9.55 3.30 -2.12
CA PHE A 68 9.47 4.70 -1.73
C PHE A 68 8.44 5.45 -2.59
N LEU A 69 8.49 5.26 -3.91
CA LEU A 69 7.54 5.89 -4.83
C LEU A 69 6.12 5.32 -4.67
N TRP A 70 5.96 4.01 -4.46
CA TRP A 70 4.67 3.43 -4.13
C TRP A 70 4.06 4.13 -2.92
N VAL A 71 4.80 4.24 -1.81
CA VAL A 71 4.34 4.89 -0.58
C VAL A 71 3.96 6.36 -0.83
N LEU A 72 4.81 7.12 -1.53
CA LEU A 72 4.54 8.53 -1.84
C LEU A 72 3.30 8.71 -2.73
N ILE A 73 3.17 7.90 -3.77
CA ILE A 73 2.03 7.96 -4.69
C ILE A 73 0.74 7.56 -3.96
N GLY A 74 0.79 6.49 -3.16
CA GLY A 74 -0.35 6.06 -2.35
C GLY A 74 -0.77 7.11 -1.32
N LEU A 75 0.17 7.79 -0.68
CA LEU A 75 -0.15 8.85 0.28
C LEU A 75 -0.75 10.07 -0.43
N SER A 76 -0.14 10.49 -1.55
CA SER A 76 -0.61 11.61 -2.37
C SER A 76 -2.04 11.37 -2.87
N LEU A 77 -2.32 10.17 -3.37
CA LEU A 77 -3.64 9.77 -3.84
C LEU A 77 -4.65 9.66 -2.70
N ALA A 78 -4.25 9.19 -1.52
CA ALA A 78 -5.14 9.12 -0.36
C ALA A 78 -5.62 10.52 0.06
N ILE A 79 -4.69 11.49 0.13
CA ILE A 79 -4.98 12.89 0.46
C ILE A 79 -5.85 13.54 -0.63
N ASN A 80 -5.48 13.38 -1.90
CA ASN A 80 -6.22 13.99 -3.00
C ASN A 80 -7.64 13.43 -3.13
N ALA A 81 -7.82 12.12 -2.92
CA ALA A 81 -9.13 11.48 -2.93
C ALA A 81 -10.02 11.91 -1.74
N GLN A 82 -9.44 12.27 -0.59
CA GLN A 82 -10.21 12.89 0.50
C GLN A 82 -10.74 14.27 0.10
N ILE A 83 -9.92 15.09 -0.57
CA ILE A 83 -10.31 16.42 -1.04
C ILE A 83 -11.50 16.32 -2.02
N ILE A 84 -11.48 15.32 -2.91
CA ILE A 84 -12.51 15.10 -3.94
C ILE A 84 -13.68 14.24 -3.42
N LYS A 85 -13.74 13.95 -2.11
CA LYS A 85 -14.78 13.13 -1.44
C LYS A 85 -14.92 11.69 -1.97
N ARG A 86 -13.90 11.13 -2.62
CA ARG A 86 -13.85 9.70 -3.02
C ARG A 86 -13.37 8.82 -1.88
N LYS A 87 -14.27 8.56 -0.91
CA LYS A 87 -13.94 7.83 0.33
C LYS A 87 -13.40 6.42 0.09
N ARG A 88 -13.97 5.66 -0.86
CA ARG A 88 -13.57 4.28 -1.16
C ARG A 88 -12.19 4.19 -1.81
N TYR A 89 -11.93 5.07 -2.79
CA TYR A 89 -10.61 5.20 -3.41
C TYR A 89 -9.54 5.64 -2.41
N SER A 90 -9.87 6.62 -1.55
CA SER A 90 -8.97 7.08 -0.49
C SER A 90 -8.59 5.93 0.46
N LEU A 91 -9.57 5.15 0.90
CA LEU A 91 -9.36 4.00 1.78
C LEU A 91 -8.47 2.93 1.10
N GLY A 92 -8.72 2.63 -0.17
CA GLY A 92 -7.85 1.74 -0.97
C GLY A 92 -6.42 2.26 -1.08
N SER A 93 -6.25 3.57 -1.27
CA SER A 93 -4.93 4.22 -1.34
C SER A 93 -4.18 4.17 0.00
N TYR A 94 -4.87 4.39 1.12
CA TYR A 94 -4.27 4.20 2.46
C TYR A 94 -3.81 2.77 2.69
N ILE A 95 -4.63 1.79 2.33
CA ILE A 95 -4.26 0.37 2.44
C ILE A 95 -3.06 0.07 1.54
N SER A 96 -3.03 0.61 0.32
CA SER A 96 -1.88 0.50 -0.59
C SER A 96 -0.60 1.05 0.04
N THR A 97 -0.66 2.22 0.67
CA THR A 97 0.49 2.83 1.34
C THR A 97 0.99 1.96 2.49
N ILE A 98 0.09 1.44 3.32
CA ILE A 98 0.44 0.54 4.43
C ILE A 98 1.12 -0.73 3.90
N LEU A 99 0.56 -1.33 2.85
CA LEU A 99 1.16 -2.49 2.18
C LEU A 99 2.54 -2.16 1.61
N GLY A 100 2.71 -1.01 0.97
CA GLY A 100 3.99 -0.54 0.46
C GLY A 100 5.05 -0.39 1.55
N ILE A 101 4.68 0.13 2.73
CA ILE A 101 5.59 0.24 3.88
C ILE A 101 5.97 -1.15 4.40
N ILE A 102 4.99 -2.04 4.65
CA ILE A 102 5.24 -3.38 5.17
C ILE A 102 6.14 -4.16 4.24
N MET A 103 5.80 -4.21 2.95
CA MET A 103 6.58 -4.91 1.93
C MET A 103 7.97 -4.30 1.78
N GLY A 104 8.07 -2.97 1.76
CA GLY A 104 9.34 -2.26 1.72
C GLY A 104 10.25 -2.63 2.89
N VAL A 105 9.74 -2.63 4.12
CA VAL A 105 10.53 -2.99 5.32
C VAL A 105 10.95 -4.46 5.30
N VAL A 106 10.01 -5.39 5.05
CA VAL A 106 10.29 -6.84 5.06
C VAL A 106 11.34 -7.21 4.04
N LEU A 107 11.20 -6.70 2.81
CA LEU A 107 12.11 -7.05 1.73
C LEU A 107 13.46 -6.31 1.85
N SER A 108 13.48 -5.10 2.40
CA SER A 108 14.73 -4.41 2.73
C SER A 108 15.51 -5.15 3.82
N TYR A 109 14.83 -5.65 4.85
CA TYR A 109 15.45 -6.47 5.90
C TYR A 109 16.07 -7.74 5.32
N TYR A 110 15.36 -8.41 4.41
CA TYR A 110 15.87 -9.59 3.71
C TYR A 110 17.12 -9.27 2.87
N LEU A 111 17.11 -8.17 2.11
CA LEU A 111 18.26 -7.73 1.31
C LEU A 111 19.49 -7.42 2.17
N VAL A 112 19.30 -6.69 3.28
CA VAL A 112 20.39 -6.40 4.22
C VAL A 112 20.95 -7.69 4.82
N GLY A 113 20.10 -8.65 5.18
CA GLY A 113 20.54 -9.97 5.68
C GLY A 113 21.40 -10.73 4.67
N ILE A 114 21.04 -10.73 3.40
CA ILE A 114 21.84 -11.36 2.32
C ILE A 114 23.19 -10.66 2.16
N ILE A 115 23.21 -9.32 2.15
CA ILE A 115 24.43 -8.53 1.99
C ILE A 115 25.41 -8.83 3.13
N LEU A 116 24.93 -8.82 4.37
CA LEU A 116 25.75 -9.13 5.56
C LEU A 116 26.28 -10.56 5.51
N SER A 117 25.45 -11.53 5.13
CA SER A 117 25.85 -12.94 5.02
C SER A 117 26.95 -13.15 3.96
N ASN A 118 26.87 -12.44 2.82
CA ASN A 118 27.90 -12.51 1.77
C ASN A 118 29.19 -11.77 2.14
N LEU A 119 29.11 -10.74 2.98
CA LEU A 119 30.29 -10.03 3.50
C LEU A 119 31.09 -10.90 4.48
N ASP A 120 30.41 -11.62 5.38
CA ASP A 120 31.08 -12.55 6.31
C ASP A 120 31.79 -13.69 5.57
N LEU A 121 31.16 -14.24 4.52
CA LEU A 121 31.74 -15.27 3.65
C LEU A 121 32.97 -14.80 2.85
N ARG A 122 33.15 -13.49 2.66
CA ARG A 122 34.29 -12.91 1.92
C ARG A 122 35.46 -12.52 2.83
N MET A 123 35.27 -12.50 4.15
CA MET A 123 36.33 -12.17 5.12
C MET A 123 37.07 -13.40 5.67
N ILE A 124 36.63 -14.62 5.34
CA ILE A 124 37.28 -15.91 5.64
C ILE A 124 38.03 -16.39 4.41
#